data_AF-A0A059G5B0-F1
#
_entry.id   AF-A0A059G5B0-F1
#
_cell.length_a   1.000
_cell.length_b   1.000
_cell.length_c   1.000
_cell.angle_alpha   90.00
_cell.angle_beta   90.00
_cell.angle_gamma   90.00
#
_symmetry.space_group_name_H-M   'P 1'
#
loop_
_entity.id
_entity.type
_entity.pdbx_description
1 polymer ?
#
loop_
_entity_poly.entity_id
_entity_poly.type
_entity_poly.pdbx_seq_one_letter_code
_entity_poly.pdbx_strand_id
1 'polypeptide(L)'
;WASFDTVCALADFIEQHGRLGARLYGHFGNSLDEARDAVDNHAGEYRSLADFAEEITRETGPEIPESLQYYIDWEAMGRDMELNGDVFTITLGFDEVHVFWNR
;
A
#
# COMPACT_ATOMS: atom_id res chain seq x y z
N TRP A 1 -5.11 -22.46 17.86
CA TRP A 1 -5.29 -23.57 16.90
C TRP A 1 -6.21 -23.09 15.80
N ALA A 2 -5.76 -23.10 14.54
CA ALA A 2 -6.59 -22.75 13.39
C ALA A 2 -7.38 -23.98 12.93
N SER A 3 -8.60 -23.80 12.40
CA SER A 3 -9.35 -24.90 11.79
C SER A 3 -8.78 -25.24 10.41
N PHE A 4 -9.14 -26.41 9.88
CA PHE A 4 -8.78 -26.80 8.51
C PHE A 4 -9.32 -25.80 7.48
N ASP A 5 -10.55 -25.31 7.68
CA ASP A 5 -11.18 -24.29 6.82
C ASP A 5 -10.37 -22.98 6.79
N THR A 6 -9.85 -22.53 7.93
CA THR A 6 -9.00 -21.33 7.98
C THR A 6 -7.70 -21.51 7.19
N VAL A 7 -7.10 -22.71 7.24
CA VAL A 7 -5.88 -23.00 6.50
C VAL A 7 -6.15 -23.05 4.99
N CYS A 8 -7.26 -23.68 4.56
CA CYS A 8 -7.67 -23.67 3.16
C CYS A 8 -7.94 -22.24 2.67
N ALA A 9 -8.69 -21.44 3.43
CA ALA A 9 -8.99 -20.06 3.05
C ALA A 9 -7.73 -19.18 2.95
N LEU A 10 -6.73 -19.42 3.80
CA LEU A 10 -5.43 -18.75 3.71
C LEU A 10 -4.65 -19.20 2.48
N ALA A 11 -4.66 -20.51 2.16
CA ALA A 11 -4.00 -21.03 0.98
C ALA A 11 -4.59 -20.43 -0.30
N ASP A 12 -5.92 -20.37 -0.41
CA ASP A 12 -6.63 -19.75 -1.53
C ASP A 12 -6.28 -18.26 -1.67
N PHE A 13 -6.22 -17.54 -0.54
CA PHE A 13 -5.86 -16.12 -0.52
C PHE A 13 -4.42 -15.87 -0.99
N ILE A 14 -3.47 -16.69 -0.53
CA ILE A 14 -2.06 -16.60 -0.96
C ILE A 14 -1.92 -17.04 -2.42
N GLU A 15 -2.68 -18.02 -2.90
CA GLU A 15 -2.70 -18.41 -4.30
C GLU A 15 -3.20 -17.27 -5.19
N GLN A 16 -4.26 -16.57 -4.76
CA GLN A 16 -4.87 -15.47 -5.50
C GLN A 16 -4.01 -14.19 -5.52
N HIS A 17 -3.38 -13.84 -4.39
CA HIS A 17 -2.65 -12.56 -4.23
C HIS A 17 -1.13 -12.73 -4.15
N GLY A 18 -0.63 -13.94 -4.29
CA GLY A 18 0.80 -14.27 -4.27
C GLY A 18 1.53 -13.79 -3.01
N ARG A 19 2.74 -13.27 -3.21
CA ARG A 19 3.61 -12.77 -2.14
C ARG A 19 2.99 -11.59 -1.40
N LEU A 20 2.22 -10.75 -2.09
CA LEU A 20 1.53 -9.61 -1.51
C LEU A 20 0.51 -10.07 -0.46
N GLY A 21 -0.32 -11.06 -0.80
CA GLY A 21 -1.30 -11.64 0.11
C GLY A 21 -0.66 -12.21 1.38
N ALA A 22 0.42 -12.98 1.24
CA ALA A 22 1.14 -13.51 2.40
C ALA A 22 1.70 -12.40 3.31
N ARG A 23 2.16 -11.29 2.72
CA ARG A 23 2.74 -10.16 3.45
C ARG A 23 1.66 -9.32 4.14
N LEU A 24 0.52 -9.09 3.48
CA LEU A 24 -0.67 -8.45 4.06
C LEU A 24 -1.20 -9.25 5.26
N TYR A 25 -1.32 -10.57 5.11
CA TYR A 25 -1.77 -11.44 6.20
C TYR A 25 -0.88 -11.30 7.44
N GLY A 26 0.44 -11.27 7.25
CA GLY A 26 1.40 -11.03 8.33
C GLY A 26 1.34 -9.62 8.92
N HIS A 27 1.01 -8.61 8.11
CA HIS A 27 0.86 -7.22 8.56
C HIS A 27 -0.31 -7.06 9.54
N PHE A 28 -1.46 -7.65 9.23
CA PHE A 28 -2.67 -7.61 10.06
C PHE A 28 -2.68 -8.68 11.17
N GLY A 29 -1.51 -9.06 11.70
CA GLY A 29 -1.43 -9.99 12.82
C GLY A 29 -2.07 -11.36 12.57
N ASN A 30 -2.09 -11.83 11.31
CA ASN A 30 -2.74 -13.07 10.86
C ASN A 30 -4.29 -13.01 10.83
N SER A 31 -4.87 -11.82 10.69
CA SER A 31 -6.29 -11.62 10.37
C SER A 31 -6.51 -11.74 8.86
N LEU A 32 -7.21 -12.79 8.43
CA LEU A 32 -7.51 -13.00 7.00
C LEU A 32 -8.57 -12.01 6.49
N ASP A 33 -9.51 -11.63 7.36
CA ASP A 33 -10.59 -10.69 6.99
C ASP A 33 -10.01 -9.29 6.76
N GLU A 34 -9.18 -8.78 7.67
CA GLU A 34 -8.50 -7.49 7.48
C GLU A 34 -7.56 -7.50 6.27
N ALA A 35 -6.85 -8.61 6.03
CA ALA A 35 -5.99 -8.73 4.85
C ALA A 35 -6.79 -8.71 3.54
N ARG A 36 -8.01 -9.28 3.53
CA ARG A 36 -8.92 -9.22 2.37
C ARG A 36 -9.47 -7.81 2.17
N ASP A 37 -9.93 -7.17 3.24
CA ASP A 37 -10.44 -5.81 3.18
C ASP A 37 -9.37 -4.82 2.69
N ALA A 38 -8.11 -5.04 3.06
CA ALA A 38 -6.98 -4.22 2.59
C ALA A 38 -6.75 -4.34 1.08
N VAL A 39 -6.95 -5.52 0.48
CA VAL A 39 -6.77 -5.72 -0.98
C VAL A 39 -7.68 -4.78 -1.78
N ASP A 40 -8.92 -4.57 -1.33
CA ASP A 40 -9.86 -3.67 -1.99
C ASP A 40 -9.46 -2.20 -1.90
N ASN A 41 -8.55 -1.85 -0.97
CA ASN A 41 -8.01 -0.51 -0.76
C ASN A 41 -6.60 -0.33 -1.34
N HIS A 42 -6.14 -1.26 -2.18
CA HIS A 42 -4.85 -1.17 -2.86
C HIS A 42 -4.84 0.00 -3.86
N ALA A 43 -3.99 0.99 -3.61
CA ALA A 43 -3.85 2.18 -4.43
C ALA A 43 -2.94 1.95 -5.65
N GLY A 44 -2.02 0.98 -5.56
CA GLY A 44 -1.11 0.63 -6.66
C GLY A 44 0.28 0.20 -6.19
N GLU A 45 1.10 -0.15 -7.18
CA GLU A 45 2.51 -0.51 -7.00
C GLU A 45 3.40 0.63 -7.53
N TYR A 46 4.34 1.06 -6.71
CA TYR A 46 5.22 2.20 -6.96
C TYR A 46 6.67 1.83 -6.61
N ARG A 47 7.63 2.62 -7.11
CA ARG A 47 9.03 2.44 -6.70
C ARG A 47 9.28 2.92 -5.28
N SER A 48 8.54 3.95 -4.88
CA SER A 48 8.63 4.57 -3.58
C SER A 48 7.29 5.20 -3.19
N LEU A 49 7.12 5.51 -1.91
CA LEU A 49 5.96 6.28 -1.45
C LEU A 49 6.00 7.74 -1.96
N ALA A 50 7.18 8.24 -2.35
CA ALA A 50 7.32 9.55 -2.97
C ALA A 50 6.70 9.57 -4.38
N ASP A 51 6.88 8.49 -5.17
CA ASP A 51 6.27 8.34 -6.50
C ASP A 51 4.74 8.37 -6.39
N PHE A 52 4.17 7.68 -5.41
CA PHE A 52 2.73 7.73 -5.11
C PHE A 52 2.28 9.13 -4.69
N ALA A 53 3.03 9.79 -3.80
CA ALA A 53 2.71 11.14 -3.34
C ALA A 53 2.72 12.15 -4.50
N GLU A 54 3.65 12.01 -5.44
CA GLU A 54 3.69 12.82 -6.65
C GLU A 54 2.46 12.55 -7.54
N GLU A 55 2.18 11.28 -7.85
CA GLU A 55 1.05 10.88 -8.69
C GLU A 55 -0.27 11.44 -8.14
N ILE A 56 -0.59 11.14 -6.88
CA ILE A 56 -1.87 11.55 -6.28
C ILE A 56 -2.00 13.07 -6.17
N THR A 57 -0.89 13.77 -5.90
CA THR A 57 -0.89 15.24 -5.85
C THR A 57 -1.15 15.84 -7.23
N ARG A 58 -0.59 15.25 -8.29
CA ARG A 58 -0.82 15.70 -9.66
C ARG A 58 -2.24 15.38 -10.14
N GLU A 59 -2.82 14.28 -9.70
CA GLU A 59 -4.17 13.88 -10.09
C GLU A 59 -5.27 14.66 -9.36
N THR A 60 -5.09 14.95 -8.07
CA THR A 60 -6.15 15.51 -7.20
C THR A 60 -5.87 16.93 -6.72
N GLY A 61 -4.61 17.35 -6.73
CA GLY A 61 -4.16 18.64 -6.23
C GLY A 61 -4.26 19.78 -7.24
N PRO A 62 -3.84 20.99 -6.84
CA PRO A 62 -3.75 22.11 -7.76
C PRO A 62 -2.65 21.88 -8.81
N GLU A 63 -2.80 22.50 -9.99
CA GLU A 63 -1.77 22.49 -11.02
C GLU A 63 -0.47 23.11 -10.49
N ILE A 64 0.62 22.36 -10.60
CA ILE A 64 1.94 22.75 -10.10
C ILE A 64 2.64 23.61 -11.17
N PRO A 65 2.96 24.88 -10.88
CA PRO A 65 3.72 25.72 -11.82
C PRO A 65 5.07 25.09 -12.17
N GLU A 66 5.49 25.16 -13.44
CA GLU A 66 6.77 24.60 -13.92
C GLU A 66 7.98 25.05 -13.08
N SER A 67 7.98 26.31 -12.63
CA SER A 67 9.04 26.86 -11.80
C SER A 67 9.14 26.22 -10.41
N LEU A 68 8.10 25.54 -9.93
CA LEU A 68 8.03 24.94 -8.60
C LEU A 68 8.21 23.41 -8.61
N GLN A 69 8.12 22.76 -9.77
CA GLN A 69 8.12 21.28 -9.86
C GLN A 69 9.34 20.63 -9.19
N TYR A 70 10.53 21.22 -9.35
CA TYR A 70 11.78 20.69 -8.79
C TYR A 70 12.04 21.10 -7.33
N TYR A 71 11.11 21.83 -6.71
CA TYR A 71 11.23 22.28 -5.32
C TYR A 71 10.31 21.53 -4.36
N ILE A 72 9.50 20.60 -4.87
CA ILE A 72 8.59 19.81 -4.05
C ILE A 72 9.35 18.60 -3.50
N ASP A 73 9.27 18.43 -2.18
CA ASP A 73 9.83 17.28 -1.47
C ASP A 73 8.79 16.16 -1.37
N TRP A 74 8.76 15.31 -2.40
CA TRP A 74 7.83 14.17 -2.46
C TRP A 74 8.12 13.11 -1.40
N GLU A 75 9.37 12.97 -0.96
CA GLU A 75 9.74 12.03 0.11
C GLU A 75 9.12 12.45 1.44
N ALA A 76 9.20 13.75 1.78
CA ALA A 76 8.56 14.30 2.96
C ALA A 76 7.03 14.15 2.89
N MET A 77 6.43 14.45 1.74
CA MET A 77 4.97 14.31 1.56
C MET A 77 4.51 12.86 1.72
N GLY A 78 5.17 11.90 1.06
CA GLY A 78 4.83 10.49 1.21
C GLY A 78 4.99 10.01 2.65
N ARG A 79 6.07 10.40 3.32
CA ARG A 79 6.28 10.09 4.73
C ARG A 79 5.16 10.65 5.62
N ASP A 80 4.71 11.87 5.36
CA ASP A 80 3.62 12.49 6.13
C ASP A 80 2.30 11.73 5.92
N MET A 81 2.01 11.25 4.70
CA MET A 81 0.82 10.42 4.44
C MET A 81 0.83 9.13 5.27
N GLU A 82 1.97 8.45 5.38
CA GLU A 82 2.07 7.24 6.21
C GLU A 82 2.00 7.55 7.71
N LEU A 83 2.66 8.62 8.17
CA LEU A 83 2.66 9.03 9.59
C LEU A 83 1.30 9.51 10.08
N ASN A 84 0.54 10.20 9.22
CA ASN A 84 -0.82 10.63 9.54
C ASN A 84 -1.82 9.46 9.49
N GLY A 85 -1.39 8.30 8.98
CA GLY A 85 -2.23 7.14 8.79
C GLY A 85 -3.20 7.29 7.63
N ASP A 86 -2.89 8.10 6.62
CA ASP A 86 -3.69 8.16 5.38
C ASP A 86 -3.49 6.87 4.56
N VAL A 87 -2.27 6.34 4.58
CA VAL A 87 -1.87 5.13 3.87
C VAL A 87 -0.95 4.24 4.70
N PHE A 88 -0.78 3.00 4.27
CA PHE A 88 0.33 2.14 4.70
C PHE A 88 0.97 1.46 3.49
N THR A 89 2.20 0.98 3.67
CA THR A 89 2.97 0.35 2.59
C THR A 89 3.37 -1.10 2.86
N ILE A 90 3.43 -1.90 1.80
CA ILE A 90 4.00 -3.24 1.81
C ILE A 90 5.09 -3.32 0.74
N THR A 91 6.35 -3.47 1.19
CA THR A 91 7.49 -3.66 0.29
C THR A 91 7.75 -5.13 0.03
N LEU A 92 7.78 -5.53 -1.25
CA LEU A 92 8.09 -6.90 -1.67
C LEU A 92 9.50 -7.04 -2.28
N GLY A 93 10.13 -5.92 -2.66
CA GLY A 93 11.41 -5.88 -3.33
C GLY A 93 11.99 -4.47 -3.45
N PHE A 94 13.09 -4.35 -4.17
CA PHE A 94 13.62 -3.05 -4.59
C PHE A 94 12.68 -2.46 -5.65
N ASP A 95 12.27 -1.20 -5.48
CA ASP A 95 11.29 -0.51 -6.33
C ASP A 95 9.92 -1.21 -6.46
N GLU A 96 9.54 -2.03 -5.47
CA GLU A 96 8.27 -2.78 -5.43
C GLU A 96 7.54 -2.47 -4.10
N VAL A 97 6.94 -1.27 -4.03
CA VAL A 97 6.19 -0.74 -2.89
C VAL A 97 4.71 -0.70 -3.23
N HIS A 98 3.92 -1.55 -2.59
CA HIS A 98 2.47 -1.53 -2.67
C HIS A 98 1.90 -0.53 -1.65
N VAL A 99 1.09 0.41 -2.12
CA VAL A 99 0.46 1.44 -1.27
C VAL A 99 -1.01 1.10 -1.08
N PHE A 100 -1.50 1.26 0.14
CA PHE A 100 -2.88 0.98 0.52
C PHE A 100 -3.47 2.16 1.28
N TRP A 101 -4.70 2.52 0.97
CA TRP A 101 -5.45 3.51 1.75
C TRP A 101 -5.89 2.91 3.09
N ASN A 102 -5.73 3.66 4.18
CA ASN A 102 -6.37 3.31 5.45
C ASN A 102 -7.86 3.70 5.41
N ARG A 103 -8.74 2.79 5.81
CA ARG A 103 -10.18 3.04 5.98
C ARG A 103 -10.57 3.00 7.46
#